data_AF-A0A2V6AL95-F1
#
_entry.id   AF-A0A2V6AL95-F1
#
_cell.length_a   1.000
_cell.length_b   1.000
_cell.length_c   1.000
_cell.angle_alpha   90.00
_cell.angle_beta   90.00
_cell.angle_gamma   90.00
#
_symmetry.space_group_name_H-M   'P 1'
#
loop_
_entity.id
_entity.type
_entity.pdbx_description
1 polymer ?
#
loop_
_entity_poly.entity_id
_entity_poly.type
_entity_poly.pdbx_seq_one_letter_code
_entity_poly.pdbx_strand_id
1 'polypeptide(L)' 'MKRKFHVTLLEHDEGVSVSCPELPGCHSQGDTVDEALANIEDAIRGYVELYGEPETRCEIREMEVVTG' A
#
# COMPACT_ATOMS: atom_id res chain seq x y z
N MET A 1 -17.39 -9.18 2.62
CA MET A 1 -16.34 -10.08 3.15
C MET A 1 -15.19 -9.18 3.61
N LYS A 2 -14.51 -9.46 4.74
CA LYS A 2 -13.36 -8.62 5.15
C LYS A 2 -12.10 -9.18 4.48
N ARG A 3 -11.53 -8.43 3.54
CA ARG A 3 -10.24 -8.73 2.91
C ARG A 3 -9.14 -8.00 3.67
N LYS A 4 -7.94 -8.58 3.69
CA LYS A 4 -6.73 -7.92 4.22
C LYS A 4 -5.80 -7.71 3.03
N PHE A 5 -5.24 -6.52 2.94
CA PHE A 5 -4.23 -6.16 1.97
C PHE A 5 -2.93 -5.91 2.71
N HIS A 6 -1.81 -6.27 2.09
CA HIS A 6 -0.49 -5.88 2.58
C HIS A 6 -0.17 -4.47 2.07
N VAL A 7 0.50 -3.69 2.92
CA VAL A 7 1.04 -2.39 2.57
C VAL A 7 2.51 -2.31 2.94
N THR A 8 3.29 -1.60 2.12
CA THR A 8 4.68 -1.27 2.41
C THR A 8 4.73 0.19 2.84
N LEU A 9 5.34 0.44 3.99
CA LEU A 9 5.58 1.78 4.55
C LEU A 9 7.04 2.15 4.30
N LEU A 10 7.26 3.39 3.89
CA LEU A 10 8.57 4.00 3.77
C LEU A 10 8.55 5.29 4.60
N GLU A 11 9.26 5.27 5.73
CA GLU A 11 9.44 6.44 6.59
C GLU A 11 10.65 7.25 6.12
N HIS A 12 10.49 8.55 6.04
CA HIS A 12 11.52 9.52 5.67
C HIS A 12 11.36 10.81 6.48
N ASP A 13 12.28 11.76 6.29
CA ASP A 13 12.30 13.04 7.00
C ASP A 13 11.05 13.91 6.73
N GLU A 14 10.46 13.78 5.55
CA GLU A 14 9.24 14.50 5.16
C GLU A 14 7.92 13.77 5.54
N GLY A 15 7.98 12.61 6.22
CA GLY A 15 6.77 11.86 6.62
C GLY A 15 6.80 10.39 6.23
N VAL A 16 5.64 9.84 5.89
CA VAL A 16 5.44 8.42 5.61
C VAL A 16 4.76 8.23 4.26
N SER A 17 5.46 7.55 3.34
CA SER A 17 4.89 7.05 2.10
C SER A 17 4.38 5.63 2.29
N VAL A 18 3.24 5.28 1.69
CA VAL A 18 2.64 3.95 1.80
C VAL A 18 2.11 3.46 0.45
N SER A 19 2.24 2.17 0.18
CA SER A 19 1.74 1.56 -1.05
C SER A 19 1.18 0.17 -0.85
N CYS A 20 0.17 -0.21 -1.64
CA CYS A 20 -0.40 -1.55 -1.64
C CYS A 20 0.05 -2.33 -2.89
N PRO A 21 1.06 -3.22 -2.77
CA PRO A 21 1.57 -3.98 -3.93
C PRO A 21 0.55 -4.92 -4.57
N GLU A 22 -0.53 -5.28 -3.86
CA GLU A 22 -1.63 -6.08 -4.41
C GLU A 22 -2.55 -5.28 -5.34
N LEU A 23 -2.51 -3.95 -5.27
CA LEU A 23 -3.35 -3.04 -6.04
C LEU A 23 -2.45 -2.08 -6.82
N PRO A 24 -2.08 -2.41 -8.08
CA PRO A 24 -1.13 -1.63 -8.86
C PRO A 24 -1.50 -0.15 -8.93
N GLY A 25 -0.57 0.72 -8.54
CA GLY A 25 -0.78 2.18 -8.52
C GLY A 25 -1.52 2.70 -7.29
N CYS A 26 -1.87 1.86 -6.32
CA CYS A 26 -2.46 2.30 -5.05
C CYS A 26 -1.35 2.75 -4.09
N HIS A 27 -1.14 4.07 -4.04
CA HIS A 27 -0.18 4.75 -3.18
C HIS A 27 -0.88 5.86 -2.39
N SER A 28 -0.33 6.17 -1.22
CA SER A 28 -0.76 7.30 -0.41
C SER A 28 0.40 7.77 0.47
N GLN A 29 0.17 8.81 1.27
CA GLN A 29 1.17 9.38 2.18
C GLN A 29 0.50 10.07 3.37
N GLY A 30 1.27 10.38 4.41
CA GLY A 30 0.85 11.18 5.56
C GLY A 30 2.05 11.66 6.39
N ASP A 31 1.83 12.61 7.29
CA ASP A 31 2.88 13.14 8.19
C ASP A 31 3.24 12.11 9.27
N THR A 32 2.33 11.17 9.53
CA THR A 32 2.50 10.08 10.51
C THR A 32 2.10 8.73 9.91
N VAL A 33 2.55 7.64 10.53
CA VAL A 33 2.14 6.28 10.14
C VAL A 33 0.62 6.12 10.18
N ASP A 34 -0.04 6.62 11.24
CA ASP A 34 -1.50 6.51 11.39
C ASP A 34 -2.25 7.27 10.27
N GLU A 35 -1.78 8.46 9.90
CA GLU A 35 -2.36 9.23 8.81
C GLU A 35 -2.16 8.54 7.45
N ALA A 36 -0.94 8.07 7.17
CA ALA A 36 -0.65 7.34 5.94
C ALA A 36 -1.52 6.08 5.82
N LEU A 37 -1.71 5.33 6.92
CA LEU A 37 -2.58 4.16 6.98
C LEU A 37 -4.06 4.50 6.76
N ALA A 38 -4.55 5.60 7.33
CA ALA A 38 -5.92 6.06 7.08
C ALA A 38 -6.10 6.45 5.59
N ASN A 39 -5.14 7.18 5.03
CA ASN A 39 -5.21 7.65 3.65
C ASN A 39 -5.11 6.50 2.63
N ILE A 40 -4.29 5.47 2.89
CA ILE A 40 -4.23 4.30 2.00
C ILE A 40 -5.47 3.41 2.13
N GLU A 41 -6.11 3.32 3.30
CA GLU A 41 -7.37 2.60 3.45
C GLU A 41 -8.46 3.18 2.53
N ASP A 42 -8.57 4.51 2.50
CA ASP A 42 -9.50 5.22 1.62
C ASP A 42 -9.20 4.96 0.14
N ALA A 43 -7.92 5.02 -0.25
CA ALA A 43 -7.48 4.73 -1.61
C ALA A 43 -7.76 3.27 -2.02
N ILE A 44 -7.55 2.31 -1.12
CA ILE A 44 -7.87 0.88 -1.34
C ILE A 44 -9.36 0.70 -1.57
N ARG A 45 -10.22 1.31 -0.75
CA ARG A 45 -11.68 1.23 -0.96
C ARG A 45 -12.07 1.78 -2.32
N GLY A 46 -11.58 2.97 -2.67
CA GLY A 46 -11.86 3.58 -3.98
C GLY A 46 -11.40 2.70 -5.15
N TYR A 47 -10.20 2.13 -5.05
CA TYR A 47 -9.68 1.21 -6.07
C TYR A 47 -10.59 -0.02 -6.24
N VAL A 48 -10.95 -0.68 -5.14
CA VAL A 48 -11.79 -1.89 -5.18
C VAL A 48 -13.20 -1.58 -5.69
N GLU A 49 -13.74 -0.41 -5.38
CA GLU A 49 -15.03 0.04 -5.93
C GLU A 49 -15.00 0.22 -7.45
N LEU A 50 -13.89 0.73 -7.99
CA LEU A 50 -13.72 0.99 -9.43
C LEU A 50 -13.33 -0.27 -10.24
N TYR A 51 -12.45 -1.10 -9.69
CA TYR A 51 -11.79 -2.19 -10.42
C TYR A 51 -12.11 -3.59 -9.89
N GLY A 52 -12.78 -3.70 -8.73
CA GLY A 52 -13.03 -4.97 -8.04
C GLY A 52 -11.85 -5.42 -7.17
N GLU A 53 -12.06 -6.52 -6.42
CA GLU A 53 -10.99 -7.14 -5.65
C GLU A 53 -10.05 -7.93 -6.57
N PRO A 54 -8.72 -7.88 -6.36
CA PRO A 54 -7.78 -8.72 -7.09
C PRO A 54 -8.02 -10.20 -6.78
N GLU A 55 -8.03 -11.04 -7.82
CA GLU A 55 -8.20 -12.49 -7.67
C GLU A 55 -6.90 -13.20 -7.27
N THR A 56 -5.75 -12.55 -7.48
CA THR A 56 -4.43 -13.16 -7.30
C THR A 56 -3.98 -13.09 -5.84
N ARG A 57 -3.41 -14.19 -5.34
CA ARG A 57 -2.74 -14.22 -4.04
C ARG A 57 -1.28 -13.84 -4.22
N CYS A 58 -0.84 -12.75 -3.60
CA CYS A 58 0.55 -12.33 -3.59
C CYS A 58 1.27 -12.86 -2.34
N GLU A 59 2.53 -13.26 -2.49
CA GLU A 59 3.47 -13.43 -1.37
C GLU A 59 4.38 -12.21 -1.35
N ILE A 60 4.37 -11.44 -0.27
CA ILE A 60 5.25 -10.28 -0.11
C ILE A 60 6.57 -10.76 0.49
N ARG A 61 7.68 -10.45 -0.19
CA ARG A 61 9.04 -10.69 0.29
C ARG A 61 9.85 -9.42 0.09
N GLU A 62 10.52 -8.99 1.15
CA GLU A 62 11.52 -7.93 1.06
C GLU A 62 12.83 -8.54 0.55
N MET A 63 13.47 -7.88 -0.42
CA MET A 63 14.71 -8.33 -1.03
C MET A 63 15.63 -7.14 -1.26
N GLU A 64 16.90 -7.28 -0.91
CA GLU A 64 17.93 -6.28 -1.22
C GLU A 64 18.52 -6.55 -2.61
N VAL A 65 18.62 -5.51 -3.43
CA VAL A 65 19.22 -5.57 -4.76
C VAL A 65 20.39 -4.59 -4.79
N VAL A 66 21.61 -5.09 -5.03
CA VAL A 66 22.81 -4.27 -5.16
C VAL A 66 22.95 -3.82 -6.62
N THR A 67 22.91 -2.51 -6.85
CA THR A 67 23.21 -1.90 -8.15
C THR A 67 24.67 -1.46 -8.18
N GLY A 68 25.38 -1.75 -9.28
CA GLY A 68 26.79 -1.35 -9.51
C GLY A 68 26.96 0.03 -10.12
#